data_AF-A0AAU0WTC7-F1
#
_entry.id   AF-A0AAU0WTC7-F1
#
_cell.length_a   1.000
_cell.length_b   1.000
_cell.length_c   1.000
_cell.angle_alpha   90.00
_cell.angle_beta   90.00
_cell.angle_gamma   90.00
#
_symmetry.space_group_name_H-M   'P 1'
#
loop_
_entity.id
_entity.type
_entity.pdbx_description
1 polymer ?
#
loop_
_entity_poly.entity_id
_entity_poly.type
_entity_poly.pdbx_seq_one_letter_code
_entity_poly.pdbx_strand_id
1 'polypeptide(L)'
;MRITLLGLVVALIAPGVAAESVAVARQADLPSWRLTATATTNTLITLDVVDRKVVWAAGGGFGGATNDGSVVRTVDGGRSWQNVTPPGGAVDSFRNVEAFDRDHALVLALPIGDEPSRIYRTADGGATWQLVFRNVLPDAFYDCMAFFDDCSTSRRSSPMSPQT
;
A
#
# COMPACT_ATOMS: atom_id res chain seq x y z
N MET A 1 85.02 -22.97 29.31
CA MET A 1 84.57 -22.71 27.93
C MET A 1 83.05 -22.60 27.90
N ARG A 2 82.51 -21.37 27.98
CA ARG A 2 81.23 -20.92 27.42
C ARG A 2 81.12 -19.42 27.69
N ILE A 3 81.16 -18.67 26.60
CA ILE A 3 81.12 -17.21 26.49
C ILE A 3 79.64 -16.80 26.45
N THR A 4 79.25 -15.70 27.09
CA THR A 4 78.01 -15.01 26.72
C THR A 4 78.16 -13.50 26.88
N LEU A 5 77.75 -12.81 25.80
CA LEU A 5 78.03 -11.45 25.38
C LEU A 5 77.26 -10.38 26.18
N LEU A 6 77.92 -9.23 26.38
CA LEU A 6 77.25 -7.93 26.58
C LEU A 6 76.46 -7.57 25.30
N GLY A 7 75.15 -7.40 25.42
CA GLY A 7 74.30 -6.83 24.37
C GLY A 7 74.01 -5.36 24.64
N LEU A 8 74.55 -4.48 23.80
CA LEU A 8 74.26 -3.05 23.72
C LEU A 8 72.79 -2.83 23.32
N VAL A 9 72.02 -2.09 24.13
CA VAL A 9 70.65 -1.67 23.77
C VAL A 9 70.75 -0.34 23.01
N VAL A 10 70.41 -0.36 21.73
CA VAL A 10 70.14 0.86 20.95
C VAL A 10 68.63 1.02 20.85
N ALA A 11 68.09 2.02 21.54
CA ALA A 11 66.68 2.38 21.46
C ALA A 11 66.44 3.19 20.18
N LEU A 12 65.72 2.60 19.22
CA LEU A 12 65.24 3.29 18.03
C LEU A 12 63.85 3.89 18.35
N ILE A 13 63.76 5.21 18.48
CA ILE A 13 62.48 5.90 18.67
C ILE A 13 61.78 5.95 17.30
N ALA A 14 60.71 5.19 17.13
CA ALA A 14 59.79 5.37 16.01
C ALA A 14 58.86 6.57 16.32
N PRO A 15 58.66 7.52 15.41
CA PRO A 15 57.65 8.57 15.61
C PRO A 15 56.26 7.93 15.53
N GLY A 16 55.52 8.04 16.63
CA GLY A 16 54.13 7.60 16.72
C GLY A 16 53.27 8.44 15.79
N VAL A 17 52.76 7.84 14.72
CA VAL A 17 51.59 8.36 14.02
C VAL A 17 50.39 7.95 14.86
N ALA A 18 49.83 8.90 15.61
CA ALA A 18 48.50 8.72 16.18
C ALA A 18 47.53 8.60 15.01
N ALA A 19 47.04 7.40 14.75
CA ALA A 19 45.88 7.22 13.89
C ALA A 19 44.69 7.81 14.64
N GLU A 20 44.30 9.04 14.27
CA GLU A 20 43.00 9.55 14.64
C GLU A 20 41.97 8.63 13.98
N SER A 21 41.34 7.79 14.80
CA SER A 21 40.18 7.01 14.37
C SER A 21 39.09 8.00 14.00
N VAL A 22 38.83 8.13 12.70
CA VAL A 22 37.64 8.84 12.22
C VAL A 22 36.44 8.09 12.77
N ALA A 23 35.69 8.71 13.67
CA ALA A 23 34.42 8.18 14.12
C ALA A 23 33.53 8.01 12.89
N VAL A 24 33.33 6.76 12.47
CA VAL A 24 32.38 6.44 11.41
C VAL A 24 31.00 6.81 11.96
N ALA A 25 30.43 7.89 11.44
CA ALA A 25 29.08 8.30 11.77
C ALA A 25 28.14 7.11 11.57
N ARG A 26 27.36 6.78 12.61
CA ARG A 26 26.35 5.73 12.56
C ARG A 26 25.44 6.03 11.37
N GLN A 27 25.36 5.11 10.42
CA GLN A 27 24.44 5.22 9.30
C GLN A 27 23.04 5.42 9.90
N ALA A 28 22.42 6.56 9.60
CA ALA A 28 21.06 6.83 10.06
C ALA A 28 20.15 5.70 9.56
N ASP A 29 19.23 5.22 10.39
CA ASP A 29 18.21 4.25 9.99
C ASP A 29 17.28 4.91 8.96
N LEU A 30 17.69 4.86 7.70
CA LEU A 30 16.90 5.39 6.59
C LEU A 30 15.66 4.50 6.41
N PRO A 31 14.52 5.08 5.99
CA PRO A 31 13.37 4.30 5.57
C PRO A 31 13.81 3.23 4.56
N SER A 32 13.42 1.98 4.84
CA SER A 32 13.71 0.84 3.97
C SER A 32 12.42 0.23 3.46
N TRP A 33 12.47 -0.24 2.22
CA TRP A 33 11.37 -0.97 1.61
C TRP A 33 11.40 -2.43 2.08
N ARG A 34 10.24 -2.94 2.47
CA ARG A 34 10.06 -4.35 2.77
C ARG A 34 8.89 -4.90 1.96
N LEU A 35 9.19 -5.86 1.08
CA LEU A 35 8.15 -6.60 0.39
C LEU A 35 7.32 -7.36 1.42
N THR A 36 6.01 -7.21 1.33
CA THR A 36 5.07 -7.88 2.24
C THR A 36 4.03 -8.60 1.40
N ALA A 37 3.78 -9.87 1.71
CA ALA A 37 2.73 -10.62 1.07
C ALA A 37 1.37 -10.01 1.42
N THR A 38 0.56 -9.78 0.40
CA THR A 38 -0.86 -9.44 0.55
C THR A 38 -1.67 -10.72 0.48
N ALA A 39 -2.93 -10.69 0.91
CA ALA A 39 -3.84 -11.84 0.85
C ALA A 39 -4.33 -12.18 -0.59
N THR A 40 -3.59 -11.75 -1.61
CA THR A 40 -3.87 -11.99 -3.02
C THR A 40 -2.58 -11.92 -3.82
N THR A 41 -2.50 -12.65 -4.93
CA THR A 41 -1.43 -12.51 -5.93
C THR A 41 -1.86 -11.59 -7.08
N ASN A 42 -3.08 -11.09 -7.04
CA ASN A 42 -3.64 -10.26 -8.10
C ASN A 42 -3.08 -8.84 -8.02
N THR A 43 -3.10 -8.15 -9.16
CA THR A 43 -2.60 -6.78 -9.26
C THR A 43 -3.49 -5.83 -8.46
N LEU A 44 -2.89 -5.11 -7.51
CA LEU A 44 -3.54 -4.02 -6.79
C LEU A 44 -3.15 -2.71 -7.47
N ILE A 45 -4.14 -1.88 -7.82
CA ILE A 45 -3.95 -0.64 -8.58
C ILE A 45 -4.31 0.61 -7.78
N THR A 46 -5.04 0.44 -6.67
CA THR A 46 -5.49 1.54 -5.81
C THR A 46 -5.41 1.14 -4.34
N LEU A 47 -5.25 2.13 -3.47
CA LEU A 47 -5.25 1.97 -2.03
C LEU A 47 -5.75 3.23 -1.35
N ASP A 48 -6.29 3.07 -0.15
CA ASP A 48 -6.66 4.15 0.74
C ASP A 48 -6.16 3.88 2.17
N VAL A 49 -5.55 4.91 2.77
CA VAL A 49 -4.89 4.85 4.08
C VAL A 49 -5.72 5.63 5.07
N VAL A 50 -6.47 4.91 5.89
CA VAL A 50 -7.31 5.50 6.95
C VAL A 50 -6.42 6.03 8.08
N ASP A 51 -5.50 5.19 8.57
CA ASP A 51 -4.55 5.54 9.62
C ASP A 51 -3.28 4.68 9.56
N ARG A 52 -2.41 4.76 10.58
CA ARG A 52 -1.15 3.99 10.66
C ARG A 52 -1.33 2.47 10.68
N LYS A 53 -2.53 1.98 10.98
CA LYS A 53 -2.87 0.56 11.13
C LYS A 53 -3.80 0.07 10.04
N VAL A 54 -4.70 0.92 9.57
CA VAL A 54 -5.78 0.55 8.65
C VAL A 54 -5.49 1.05 7.25
N VAL A 55 -5.36 0.11 6.32
CA VAL A 55 -5.21 0.39 4.88
C VAL A 55 -6.08 -0.58 4.11
N TRP A 56 -6.73 -0.08 3.08
CA TRP A 56 -7.46 -0.87 2.10
C TRP A 56 -6.76 -0.76 0.75
N ALA A 57 -6.77 -1.82 -0.05
CA ALA A 57 -6.24 -1.82 -1.41
C ALA A 57 -7.10 -2.66 -2.31
N ALA A 58 -7.20 -2.29 -3.58
CA ALA A 58 -8.02 -2.99 -4.55
C ALA A 58 -7.39 -3.02 -5.94
N GLY A 59 -7.85 -3.92 -6.80
CA GLY A 59 -7.45 -3.98 -8.20
C GLY A 59 -7.97 -5.20 -8.94
N GLY A 60 -7.29 -5.53 -10.04
CA GLY A 60 -7.70 -6.53 -11.02
C GLY A 60 -8.10 -5.93 -12.37
N GLY A 61 -8.22 -6.76 -13.39
CA GLY A 61 -8.63 -6.39 -14.75
C GLY A 61 -7.54 -5.72 -15.58
N PHE A 62 -6.29 -5.66 -15.10
CA PHE A 62 -5.22 -4.99 -15.83
C PHE A 62 -4.81 -5.82 -17.05
N GLY A 63 -4.73 -5.17 -18.21
CA GLY A 63 -4.35 -5.82 -19.47
C GLY A 63 -5.40 -6.81 -20.01
N GLY A 64 -6.65 -6.72 -19.57
CA GLY A 64 -7.73 -7.63 -20.00
C GLY A 64 -7.75 -8.96 -19.26
N ALA A 65 -7.00 -9.10 -18.16
CA ALA A 65 -7.13 -10.23 -17.25
C ALA A 65 -8.55 -10.31 -16.71
N THR A 66 -9.06 -11.54 -16.54
CA THR A 66 -10.36 -11.82 -15.93
C THR A 66 -10.14 -12.68 -14.69
N ASN A 67 -11.12 -12.68 -13.77
CA ASN A 67 -11.06 -13.46 -12.53
C ASN A 67 -9.92 -13.05 -11.58
N ASP A 68 -9.40 -11.83 -11.70
CA ASP A 68 -8.32 -11.29 -10.88
C ASP A 68 -8.76 -10.08 -10.02
N GLY A 69 -10.06 -9.80 -9.93
CA GLY A 69 -10.59 -8.79 -9.01
C GLY A 69 -10.20 -9.09 -7.56
N SER A 70 -9.69 -8.08 -6.85
CA SER A 70 -9.34 -8.21 -5.44
C SER A 70 -9.58 -6.94 -4.65
N VAL A 71 -10.10 -7.10 -3.45
CA VAL A 71 -10.11 -6.08 -2.39
C VAL A 71 -9.45 -6.70 -1.16
N VAL A 72 -8.41 -6.06 -0.66
CA VAL A 72 -7.66 -6.50 0.52
C VAL A 72 -7.57 -5.38 1.56
N ARG A 73 -7.41 -5.77 2.82
CA ARG A 73 -7.35 -4.84 3.94
C ARG A 73 -6.35 -5.30 4.99
N THR A 74 -5.69 -4.35 5.64
CA THR A 74 -4.94 -4.56 6.88
C THR A 74 -5.53 -3.71 8.00
N VAL A 75 -5.35 -4.18 9.23
CA VAL A 75 -5.76 -3.48 10.46
C VAL A 75 -4.63 -3.42 11.50
N ASP A 76 -3.42 -3.81 11.09
CA ASP A 76 -2.26 -3.98 11.94
C ASP A 76 -0.99 -3.32 11.39
N GLY A 77 -1.16 -2.36 10.48
CA GLY A 77 -0.09 -1.58 9.86
C GLY A 77 0.59 -2.30 8.70
N GLY A 78 -0.15 -3.15 8.00
CA GLY A 78 0.36 -3.95 6.89
C GLY A 78 1.22 -5.13 7.32
N ARG A 79 1.16 -5.57 8.59
CA ARG A 79 1.86 -6.79 9.04
C ARG A 79 1.14 -8.04 8.54
N SER A 80 -0.18 -7.99 8.49
CA SER A 80 -1.03 -8.99 7.84
C SER A 80 -2.13 -8.32 7.01
N TRP A 81 -2.55 -9.01 5.96
CA TRP A 81 -3.62 -8.58 5.06
C TRP A 81 -4.69 -9.65 5.01
N GLN A 82 -5.92 -9.24 4.75
CA GLN A 82 -7.10 -10.09 4.59
C GLN A 82 -7.72 -9.81 3.22
N ASN A 83 -8.14 -10.86 2.52
CA ASN A 83 -8.93 -10.72 1.30
C ASN A 83 -10.39 -10.58 1.69
N VAL A 84 -10.97 -9.45 1.32
CA VAL A 84 -12.33 -9.02 1.66
C VAL A 84 -13.11 -8.68 0.39
N THR A 85 -12.77 -9.35 -0.71
CA THR A 85 -13.41 -9.14 -2.01
C THR A 85 -14.92 -9.40 -1.92
N PRO A 86 -15.78 -8.52 -2.47
CA PRO A 86 -17.21 -8.78 -2.56
C PRO A 86 -17.53 -10.15 -3.19
N PRO A 87 -18.58 -10.85 -2.76
CA PRO A 87 -18.99 -12.10 -3.38
C PRO A 87 -19.19 -11.95 -4.89
N GLY A 88 -18.55 -12.82 -5.68
CA GLY A 88 -18.54 -12.73 -7.14
C GLY A 88 -17.62 -11.65 -7.72
N GLY A 89 -17.00 -10.81 -6.90
CA GLY A 89 -16.15 -9.69 -7.34
C GLY A 89 -14.85 -10.09 -8.04
N ALA A 90 -14.50 -11.38 -8.08
CA ALA A 90 -13.33 -11.84 -8.83
C ALA A 90 -13.44 -11.52 -10.34
N VAL A 91 -14.66 -11.52 -10.90
CA VAL A 91 -14.89 -11.17 -12.31
C VAL A 91 -14.87 -9.66 -12.59
N ASP A 92 -14.75 -8.83 -11.55
CA ASP A 92 -14.77 -7.38 -11.65
C ASP A 92 -13.33 -6.80 -11.61
N SER A 93 -13.11 -5.68 -12.30
CA SER A 93 -11.95 -4.81 -12.09
C SER A 93 -12.30 -3.77 -11.03
N PHE A 94 -11.63 -3.81 -9.88
CA PHE A 94 -11.82 -2.78 -8.85
C PHE A 94 -10.97 -1.55 -9.15
N ARG A 95 -11.62 -0.46 -9.54
CA ARG A 95 -10.94 0.78 -9.97
C ARG A 95 -10.54 1.68 -8.82
N ASN A 96 -11.32 1.69 -7.75
CA ASN A 96 -11.11 2.58 -6.63
C ASN A 96 -11.65 1.96 -5.32
N VAL A 97 -10.98 2.25 -4.21
CA VAL A 97 -11.44 1.99 -2.84
C VAL A 97 -11.38 3.29 -2.05
N GLU A 98 -12.47 3.64 -1.37
CA GLU A 98 -12.57 4.79 -0.46
C GLU A 98 -12.98 4.27 0.91
N ALA A 99 -12.09 4.38 1.90
CA ALA A 99 -12.24 3.84 3.24
C ALA A 99 -12.43 4.98 4.26
N PHE A 100 -13.48 4.90 5.05
CA PHE A 100 -13.81 5.92 6.05
C PHE A 100 -13.22 5.59 7.41
N ASP A 101 -13.21 4.31 7.76
CA ASP A 101 -12.63 3.80 8.99
C ASP A 101 -12.22 2.33 8.82
N ARG A 102 -12.02 1.61 9.92
CA ARG A 102 -11.68 0.19 9.83
C ARG A 102 -12.83 -0.63 9.24
N ASP A 103 -14.08 -0.32 9.51
CA ASP A 103 -15.22 -1.18 9.15
C ASP A 103 -16.02 -0.67 7.94
N HIS A 104 -15.90 0.61 7.60
CA HIS A 104 -16.64 1.25 6.52
C HIS A 104 -15.76 1.58 5.32
N ALA A 105 -16.13 1.05 4.14
CA ALA A 105 -15.49 1.37 2.87
C ALA A 105 -16.47 1.24 1.69
N LEU A 106 -16.14 1.92 0.60
CA LEU A 106 -16.78 1.81 -0.71
C LEU A 106 -15.76 1.30 -1.73
N VAL A 107 -16.21 0.46 -2.66
CA VAL A 107 -15.39 0.03 -3.81
C VAL A 107 -16.13 0.26 -5.11
N LEU A 108 -15.42 0.82 -6.09
CA LEU A 108 -15.89 0.97 -7.47
C LEU A 108 -15.48 -0.26 -8.26
N ALA A 109 -16.47 -1.05 -8.67
CA ALA A 109 -16.31 -2.24 -9.47
C ALA A 109 -16.70 -1.96 -10.92
N LEU A 110 -15.82 -2.29 -11.85
CA LEU A 110 -16.08 -2.34 -13.28
C LEU A 110 -16.07 -3.81 -13.71
N PRO A 111 -17.25 -4.42 -13.85
CA PRO A 111 -17.34 -5.76 -14.44
C PRO A 111 -16.66 -5.81 -15.81
N ILE A 112 -16.02 -6.93 -16.12
CA ILE A 112 -15.42 -7.12 -17.44
C ILE A 112 -16.51 -7.53 -18.43
N GLY A 113 -16.58 -6.84 -19.57
CA GLY A 113 -17.62 -6.99 -20.59
C GLY A 113 -18.65 -5.86 -20.55
N ASP A 114 -19.82 -6.08 -21.14
CA ASP A 114 -20.88 -5.05 -21.32
C ASP A 114 -21.80 -4.89 -20.09
N GLU A 115 -21.26 -5.14 -18.89
CA GLU A 115 -22.01 -5.02 -17.64
C GLU A 115 -21.76 -3.66 -16.98
N PRO A 116 -22.79 -2.98 -16.45
CA PRO A 116 -22.64 -1.65 -15.89
C PRO A 116 -21.76 -1.64 -14.64
N SER A 117 -20.96 -0.58 -14.49
CA SER A 117 -20.19 -0.28 -13.28
C SER A 117 -21.07 -0.23 -12.03
N ARG A 118 -20.50 -0.61 -10.89
CA ARG A 118 -21.20 -0.76 -9.61
C ARG A 118 -20.39 -0.16 -8.48
N ILE A 119 -21.06 0.33 -7.45
CA ILE A 119 -20.41 0.69 -6.18
C ILE A 119 -20.96 -0.22 -5.10
N TYR A 120 -20.06 -0.90 -4.39
CA TYR A 120 -20.40 -1.69 -3.22
C TYR A 120 -19.95 -0.98 -1.96
N ARG A 121 -20.73 -1.12 -0.88
CA ARG A 121 -20.43 -0.60 0.45
C ARG A 121 -20.31 -1.76 1.44
N THR A 122 -19.34 -1.67 2.33
CA THR A 122 -19.28 -2.48 3.56
C THR A 122 -19.41 -1.60 4.80
N ALA A 123 -19.90 -2.20 5.88
CA ALA A 123 -20.00 -1.60 7.21
C ALA A 123 -19.48 -2.54 8.31
N ASP A 124 -18.81 -3.62 7.93
CA ASP A 124 -18.31 -4.68 8.81
C ASP A 124 -16.89 -5.13 8.43
N GLY A 125 -16.11 -4.21 7.84
CA GLY A 125 -14.72 -4.45 7.49
C GLY A 125 -14.53 -5.40 6.32
N GLY A 126 -15.56 -5.50 5.46
CA GLY A 126 -15.57 -6.28 4.23
C GLY A 126 -16.03 -7.72 4.40
N ALA A 127 -16.63 -8.07 5.56
CA ALA A 127 -17.25 -9.37 5.75
C ALA A 127 -18.54 -9.50 4.93
N THR A 128 -19.29 -8.41 4.78
CA THR A 128 -20.44 -8.28 3.87
C THR A 128 -20.37 -7.01 3.04
N TRP A 129 -21.00 -7.07 1.86
CA TRP A 129 -21.04 -5.98 0.89
C TRP A 129 -22.46 -5.78 0.37
N GLN A 130 -22.85 -4.52 0.21
CA GLN A 130 -24.15 -4.10 -0.30
C GLN A 130 -23.95 -3.28 -1.57
N LEU A 131 -24.71 -3.59 -2.63
CA LEU A 131 -24.75 -2.78 -3.84
C LEU A 131 -25.49 -1.47 -3.55
N VAL A 132 -24.79 -0.34 -3.62
CA VAL A 132 -25.38 0.99 -3.32
C VAL A 132 -25.56 1.86 -4.57
N PHE A 133 -24.94 1.48 -5.68
CA PHE A 133 -25.11 2.16 -6.96
C PHE A 133 -24.85 1.19 -8.11
N ARG A 134 -25.66 1.31 -9.17
CA ARG A 134 -25.47 0.63 -10.45
C ARG A 134 -25.60 1.66 -11.56
N ASN A 135 -24.60 1.72 -12.43
CA ASN A 135 -24.63 2.60 -13.59
C ASN A 135 -25.79 2.22 -14.52
N VAL A 136 -26.45 3.23 -15.07
CA VAL A 136 -27.54 3.09 -16.07
C VAL A 136 -27.15 3.64 -17.44
N LEU A 137 -25.97 4.27 -17.54
CA LEU A 137 -25.43 4.82 -18.77
C LEU A 137 -24.48 3.79 -19.40
N PRO A 138 -24.86 3.13 -20.50
CA PRO A 138 -24.12 1.98 -21.05
C PRO A 138 -22.67 2.33 -21.45
N ASP A 139 -22.41 3.57 -21.87
CA ASP A 139 -21.10 4.00 -22.36
C ASP A 139 -20.26 4.74 -21.31
N ALA A 140 -20.78 4.94 -20.09
CA ALA A 140 -20.06 5.70 -19.06
C ALA A 140 -19.00 4.83 -18.37
N PHE A 141 -17.75 5.29 -18.42
CA PHE A 141 -16.63 4.68 -17.71
C PHE A 141 -16.31 5.47 -16.43
N TYR A 142 -16.43 4.82 -15.27
CA TYR A 142 -16.05 5.41 -13.99
C TYR A 142 -14.65 4.96 -13.61
N ASP A 143 -13.72 5.91 -13.53
CA ASP A 143 -12.32 5.63 -13.20
C ASP A 143 -12.07 5.72 -11.69
N CYS A 144 -12.60 6.76 -11.05
CA CYS A 144 -12.35 7.06 -9.64
C CYS A 144 -13.59 7.66 -8.97
N MET A 145 -13.64 7.51 -7.65
CA MET A 145 -14.51 8.25 -6.75
C MET A 145 -13.63 8.92 -5.71
N ALA A 146 -14.12 9.97 -5.07
CA ALA A 146 -13.42 10.59 -3.97
C ALA A 146 -14.43 11.18 -3.00
N PHE A 147 -14.25 10.92 -1.71
CA PHE A 147 -15.17 11.42 -0.69
C PHE A 147 -14.69 12.70 -0.05
N PHE A 148 -15.62 13.63 -0.15
CA PHE A 148 -15.64 14.99 0.25
C PHE A 148 -15.97 15.25 1.79
N ASP A 149 -15.12 15.06 2.82
CA ASP A 149 -15.30 15.55 4.22
C ASP A 149 -15.10 17.05 4.50
N ASP A 150 -16.17 17.70 4.93
CA ASP A 150 -16.39 19.11 4.73
C ASP A 150 -15.60 20.05 5.66
N CYS A 151 -14.30 20.23 5.42
CA CYS A 151 -13.46 21.09 6.26
C CYS A 151 -13.55 22.57 5.87
N SER A 152 -14.79 23.09 5.87
CA SER A 152 -15.19 24.45 6.30
C SER A 152 -16.71 24.65 6.15
N THR A 153 -17.58 23.75 6.65
CA THR A 153 -19.04 23.87 6.42
C THR A 153 -19.38 24.22 4.95
N SER A 154 -18.79 23.57 3.95
CA SER A 154 -19.36 23.36 2.59
C SER A 154 -18.35 22.68 1.63
N ARG A 155 -18.55 21.39 1.36
CA ARG A 155 -17.80 20.55 0.44
C ARG A 155 -18.84 20.26 -0.60
N ARG A 156 -18.72 21.07 -1.62
CA ARG A 156 -19.39 20.82 -2.87
C ARG A 156 -18.82 19.52 -3.43
N SER A 157 -19.66 18.50 -3.52
CA SER A 157 -19.44 17.36 -4.40
C SER A 157 -19.31 17.88 -5.83
N SER A 158 -18.21 17.59 -6.51
CA SER A 158 -18.14 17.76 -7.96
C SER A 158 -18.95 16.63 -8.61
N PRO A 159 -19.92 16.93 -9.50
CA PRO A 159 -20.55 15.89 -10.30
C PRO A 159 -19.52 15.28 -11.26
N MET A 160 -19.61 13.97 -11.48
CA MET A 160 -18.88 13.29 -12.55
C MET A 160 -19.29 13.91 -13.89
N SER A 161 -18.36 14.62 -14.54
CA SER A 161 -18.54 15.06 -15.92
C SER A 161 -18.28 13.87 -16.86
N PRO A 162 -19.22 13.48 -17.74
CA PRO A 162 -18.89 12.61 -18.84
C PRO A 162 -17.96 13.39 -19.77
N GLN A 163 -16.77 12.84 -20.04
CA GLN A 163 -15.95 13.30 -21.15
C GLN A 163 -16.65 12.81 -22.43
N THR A 164 -17.16 13.73 -23.24
CA THR A 164 -17.69 13.50 -24.59
C THR A 164 -16.59 13.23 -25.60
#